data_AF-A0A932L002-F1
#
_entry.id   AF-A0A932L002-F1
#
_cell.length_a   1.000
_cell.length_b   1.000
_cell.length_c   1.000
_cell.angle_alpha   90.00
_cell.angle_beta   90.00
_cell.angle_gamma   90.00
#
_symmetry.space_group_name_H-M   'P 1'
#
loop_
_entity.id
_entity.type
_entity.pdbx_description
1 polymer ?
#
loop_
_entity_poly.entity_id
_entity_poly.type
_entity_poly.pdbx_seq_one_letter_code
_entity_poly.pdbx_strand_id
1 'polypeptide(L)' 'MNQLVPAGKRPGTELAAPETQDFVTMFIEGQLFGIPVLTVQDVLGPQKITRIPLAPREVAGSLNLRGRI' A
#
# COMPACT_ATOMS: atom_id res chain seq x y z
N MET A 1 23.15 36.27 37.20
CA MET A 1 23.03 36.25 35.73
C MET A 1 23.13 34.81 35.29
N ASN A 2 22.00 34.23 34.86
CA ASN A 2 21.86 32.81 34.57
C ASN A 2 22.34 32.53 33.13
N GLN A 3 23.24 31.58 32.93
CA GLN A 3 23.50 31.00 31.62
C GLN A 3 23.33 29.48 31.76
N LEU A 4 22.11 29.03 31.48
CA LEU A 4 21.78 27.64 31.25
C LEU A 4 22.43 27.24 29.91
N VAL A 5 23.44 26.41 29.99
CA VAL A 5 24.02 25.70 28.84
C VAL A 5 22.95 24.71 28.34
N PRO A 6 22.54 24.73 27.07
CA PRO A 6 21.61 23.73 26.55
C PRO A 6 22.34 22.38 26.48
N ALA A 7 21.90 21.43 27.30
CA ALA A 7 22.33 20.04 27.20
C ALA A 7 22.02 19.55 25.78
N GLY A 8 23.08 19.31 25.00
CA GLY A 8 22.98 18.74 23.67
C GLY A 8 22.13 17.48 23.72
N LYS A 9 21.14 17.42 22.84
CA LYS A 9 20.36 16.21 22.56
C LYS A 9 21.36 15.15 22.10
N ARG A 10 21.83 14.32 23.03
CA ARG A 10 22.59 13.12 22.72
C ARG A 10 21.72 12.35 21.73
N PRO A 11 22.21 11.94 20.54
CA PRO A 11 21.49 11.01 19.71
C PRO A 11 21.50 9.67 20.46
N GLY A 12 20.57 9.52 21.39
CA GLY A 12 20.16 8.22 21.87
C GLY A 12 19.64 7.50 20.65
N THR A 13 20.22 6.36 20.35
CA THR A 13 19.68 5.37 19.44
C THR A 13 18.32 5.00 19.99
N GLU A 14 17.29 5.72 19.56
CA GLU A 14 15.91 5.30 19.68
C GLU A 14 15.83 4.02 18.85
N LEU A 15 15.89 2.88 19.53
CA LEU A 15 15.57 1.60 18.93
C LEU A 15 14.09 1.70 18.56
N ALA A 16 13.84 2.23 17.36
CA ALA A 16 12.51 2.30 16.78
C ALA A 16 11.91 0.91 16.94
N ALA A 17 10.75 0.83 17.57
CA ALA A 17 9.97 -0.39 17.60
C ALA A 17 9.88 -0.91 16.16
N PRO A 18 10.01 -2.24 15.93
CA PRO A 18 9.95 -2.77 14.58
C PRO A 18 8.69 -2.22 13.91
N GLU A 19 8.87 -1.58 12.75
CA GLU A 19 7.75 -0.98 12.04
C GLU A 19 6.76 -2.09 11.68
N THR A 20 5.61 -2.09 12.34
CA THR A 20 4.53 -3.03 12.04
C THR A 20 4.06 -2.76 10.61
N GLN A 21 4.23 -3.74 9.74
CA GLN A 21 3.76 -3.65 8.35
C GLN A 21 2.41 -4.35 8.22
N ASP A 22 1.41 -3.58 7.80
CA ASP A 22 0.07 -4.07 7.54
C ASP A 22 -0.10 -4.44 6.06
N PHE A 23 -0.81 -5.54 5.80
CA PHE A 23 -1.02 -6.08 4.46
C PHE A 23 -2.51 -6.36 4.23
N VAL A 24 -2.96 -6.10 3.00
CA VAL A 24 -4.21 -6.68 2.49
C VAL A 24 -3.89 -8.05 1.93
N THR A 25 -4.61 -9.07 2.40
CA THR A 25 -4.38 -10.46 1.99
C THR A 25 -5.52 -11.00 1.15
N MET A 26 -5.20 -11.81 0.15
CA MET A 26 -6.19 -12.48 -0.71
C MET A 26 -5.69 -13.86 -1.15
N PHE A 27 -6.61 -14.73 -1.53
CA PHE A 27 -6.31 -16.03 -2.11
C PHE A 27 -6.46 -16.01 -3.63
N ILE A 28 -5.48 -16.57 -4.34
CA ILE A 28 -5.55 -16.85 -5.79
C ILE A 28 -5.26 -18.34 -5.96
N GLU A 29 -6.20 -19.11 -6.51
CA GLU A 29 -6.05 -20.57 -6.68
C GLU A 29 -5.58 -21.28 -5.39
N GLY A 30 -6.11 -20.85 -4.23
CA GLY A 30 -5.77 -21.42 -2.91
C GLY A 30 -4.44 -20.94 -2.31
N GLN A 31 -3.65 -20.15 -3.04
CA GLN A 31 -2.41 -19.55 -2.53
C GLN A 31 -2.66 -18.16 -1.93
N LEU A 32 -2.08 -17.90 -0.76
CA LEU A 32 -2.19 -16.62 -0.05
C LEU A 32 -1.17 -15.60 -0.60
N PHE A 33 -1.66 -14.41 -0.93
CA PHE A 33 -0.86 -13.25 -1.34
C PHE A 33 -1.11 -12.07 -0.40
N GLY A 34 -0.11 -11.20 -0.25
CA GLY A 34 -0.19 -9.98 0.55
C GLY A 34 0.32 -8.77 -0.21
N ILE A 35 -0.40 -7.65 -0.11
CA ILE A 35 -0.01 -6.35 -0.68
C ILE A 35 0.09 -5.34 0.46
N PRO A 36 1.17 -4.54 0.60
CA PRO A 36 1.29 -3.54 1.66
C PRO A 36 0.11 -2.58 1.63
N VAL A 37 -0.56 -2.39 2.78
CA VAL A 37 -1.85 -1.69 2.85
C VAL A 37 -1.80 -0.27 2.25
N LEU A 38 -0.67 0.41 2.43
CA LEU A 38 -0.47 1.78 1.95
C LEU A 38 -0.35 1.91 0.43
N THR A 39 -0.15 0.79 -0.28
CA THR A 39 -0.07 0.75 -1.75
C THR A 39 -1.42 0.40 -2.40
N VAL A 40 -2.38 -0.07 -1.61
CA VAL A 40 -3.71 -0.45 -2.08
C VAL A 40 -4.55 0.81 -2.27
N GLN A 41 -5.06 1.01 -3.50
CA GLN A 41 -5.90 2.17 -3.81
C GLN A 41 -7.37 1.93 -3.45
N ASP A 42 -7.93 0.80 -3.92
CA ASP A 42 -9.33 0.44 -3.71
C ASP A 42 -9.48 -1.09 -3.67
N VAL A 43 -10.37 -1.58 -2.82
CA VAL A 43 -10.80 -3.00 -2.81
C VAL A 43 -12.23 -3.04 -3.30
N LEU A 44 -12.43 -3.68 -4.45
CA LEU A 44 -13.72 -3.70 -5.14
C LEU A 44 -14.28 -5.12 -5.15
N GLY A 45 -15.60 -5.24 -5.03
CA GLY A 45 -16.29 -6.50 -5.32
C GLY A 45 -16.29 -6.83 -6.82
N PRO A 46 -16.98 -7.90 -7.23
CA PRO A 46 -17.09 -8.26 -8.65
C PRO A 46 -17.67 -7.09 -9.47
N GLN A 47 -16.96 -6.65 -10.50
CA GLN A 47 -17.39 -5.60 -11.43
C GLN A 47 -17.27 -6.09 -12.87
N LYS A 48 -18.09 -5.53 -13.77
CA LYS A 48 -17.99 -5.82 -15.21
C LYS A 48 -16.78 -5.11 -15.80
N ILE A 49 -15.84 -5.88 -16.36
CA ILE A 49 -14.66 -5.35 -17.06
C ILE A 49 -14.96 -5.25 -18.56
N THR A 50 -14.66 -4.10 -19.17
CA THR A 50 -14.79 -3.89 -20.62
C THR A 50 -13.52 -4.33 -21.32
N ARG A 51 -13.61 -5.32 -22.20
CA ARG A 51 -12.46 -5.85 -22.95
C ARG A 51 -11.86 -4.78 -23.87
N ILE A 52 -10.54 -4.68 -23.89
CA ILE A 52 -9.79 -3.80 -24.80
C ILE A 52 -9.34 -4.63 -26.03
N PRO A 53 -9.67 -4.21 -27.27
CA PRO A 53 -9.19 -4.88 -28.47
C PRO A 53 -7.65 -4.89 -28.55
N LEU A 54 -7.08 -6.00 -29.04
CA LEU A 54 -5.63 -6.18 -29.26
C LEU A 54 -4.74 -6.11 -28.00
N ALA A 55 -5.32 -6.06 -26.79
CA ALA A 55 -4.56 -6.11 -25.56
C ALA A 55 -3.91 -7.50 -25.34
N PRO A 56 -2.75 -7.57 -24.65
CA PRO A 56 -2.16 -8.84 -24.21
C PRO A 56 -3.15 -9.67 -23.37
N ARG A 57 -2.98 -10.99 -23.36
CA ARG A 57 -3.90 -11.92 -22.67
C ARG A 57 -3.95 -11.69 -21.15
N GLU A 58 -2.88 -11.14 -20.58
CA GLU A 58 -2.75 -10.82 -19.16
C GLU A 58 -3.58 -9.58 -18.78
N VAL A 59 -4.03 -8.79 -19.75
CA VAL A 59 -4.84 -7.59 -19.55
C VAL A 59 -6.32 -7.95 -19.65
N ALA A 60 -7.02 -7.95 -18.52
CA ALA A 60 -8.45 -8.25 -18.48
C ALA A 60 -9.31 -7.21 -19.25
N GLY A 61 -8.90 -5.93 -19.27
CA GLY A 61 -9.60 -4.85 -19.95
C GLY A 61 -9.52 -3.52 -19.20
N SER A 62 -10.56 -2.69 -19.35
CA SER A 62 -10.73 -1.40 -18.66
C SER A 62 -11.93 -1.45 -17.71
N LEU A 63 -11.81 -0.73 -16.59
CA LEU A 63 -12.88 -0.50 -15.61
C LEU A 63 -12.86 0.98 -15.24
N ASN A 64 -14.02 1.63 -15.29
CA ASN A 64 -14.14 3.01 -14.85
C ASN A 64 -14.42 3.06 -13.34
N LEU A 65 -13.55 3.73 -12.59
CA LEU A 65 -13.67 3.89 -11.14
C LEU A 65 -14.13 5.30 -10.80
N ARG A 66 -15.45 5.46 -10.65
CA ARG A 66 -16.09 6.74 -10.26
C ARG A 66 -15.68 7.91 -11.17
N GLY A 67 -15.56 7.68 -12.48
CA GLY A 67 -15.14 8.69 -13.45
C GLY A 67 -13.63 8.76 -13.70
N ARG A 68 -12.82 7.91 -13.06
CA ARG A 68 -11.38 7.76 -13.36
C ARG A 68 -11.19 6.54 -14.28
N ILE A 69 -10.55 6.75 -15.45
CA ILE A 69 -10.13 5.73 -16.42
C ILE A 69 -8.65 5.93 -16.75
#